data_AF-A0A9E1XS53-F1
#
_entry.id   AF-A0A9E1XS53-F1
#
_cell.length_a   1.000
_cell.length_b   1.000
_cell.length_c   1.000
_cell.angle_alpha   90.00
_cell.angle_beta   90.00
_cell.angle_gamma   90.00
#
_symmetry.space_group_name_H-M   'P 1'
#
loop_
_entity.id
_entity.type
_entity.pdbx_description
1 polymer ?
#
loop_
_entity_poly.entity_id
_entity_poly.type
_entity_poly.pdbx_seq_one_letter_code
_entity_poly.pdbx_strand_id
1 'polypeptide(L)'
;MSVTTRDEAASRRSFLKAASACSAACLLRPSAAAAGEDAILRFGLIADVHQDIMHDAIPRIRAFVAAMEEEKVDFVCHLGDLCWPH
;
A
#
# COMPACT_ATOMS: atom_id res chain seq x y z
N MET A 1 3.96 -49.75 3.25
CA MET A 1 3.37 -48.78 2.30
C MET A 1 2.70 -47.69 3.13
N SER A 2 3.46 -46.66 3.51
CA SER A 2 2.96 -45.55 4.33
C SER A 2 2.33 -44.50 3.43
N VAL A 3 1.00 -44.38 3.51
CA VAL A 3 0.23 -43.32 2.86
C VAL A 3 0.68 -41.99 3.46
N THR A 4 1.27 -41.14 2.63
CA THR A 4 1.65 -39.77 2.96
C THR A 4 0.39 -38.97 3.31
N THR A 5 0.28 -38.57 4.58
CA THR A 5 -0.71 -37.60 5.04
C THR A 5 -0.42 -36.27 4.34
N ARG A 6 -1.31 -35.86 3.44
CA ARG A 6 -1.23 -34.57 2.76
C ARG A 6 -1.53 -33.49 3.80
N ASP A 7 -0.58 -32.60 4.04
CA ASP A 7 -0.73 -31.46 4.94
C ASP A 7 -1.83 -30.51 4.40
N GLU A 8 -3.03 -30.59 4.98
CA GLU A 8 -4.20 -29.79 4.55
C GLU A 8 -4.00 -28.29 4.79
N ALA A 9 -3.08 -27.91 5.68
CA ALA A 9 -2.88 -26.52 6.08
C ALA A 9 -2.40 -25.64 4.91
N ALA A 10 -1.62 -26.18 3.99
CA ALA A 10 -0.99 -25.46 2.88
C ALA A 10 -1.64 -25.70 1.50
N SER A 11 -2.86 -26.26 1.46
CA SER A 11 -3.55 -26.53 0.18
C SER A 11 -4.13 -25.25 -0.43
N ARG A 12 -4.06 -25.12 -1.77
CA ARG A 12 -4.72 -24.03 -2.54
C ARG A 12 -6.19 -23.85 -2.15
N ARG A 13 -6.87 -24.94 -1.83
CA ARG A 13 -8.28 -24.91 -1.38
C ARG A 13 -8.44 -24.29 0.00
N SER A 14 -7.50 -24.55 0.92
CA SER A 14 -7.47 -23.90 2.24
C SER A 14 -7.24 -22.39 2.09
N PHE A 15 -6.30 -22.01 1.21
CA PHE A 15 -6.05 -20.61 0.88
C PHE A 15 -7.28 -19.90 0.28
N LEU A 16 -7.95 -20.53 -0.69
CA LEU A 16 -9.16 -19.95 -1.30
C LEU A 16 -10.32 -19.80 -0.30
N LYS A 17 -10.47 -20.74 0.64
CA LYS A 17 -11.46 -20.66 1.72
C LYS A 17 -11.12 -19.53 2.71
N ALA A 18 -9.85 -19.38 3.07
CA ALA A 18 -9.41 -18.30 3.95
C ALA A 18 -9.55 -16.92 3.29
N ALA A 19 -9.14 -16.81 2.02
CA ALA A 19 -9.26 -15.57 1.24
C ALA A 19 -10.71 -15.15 1.04
N SER A 20 -11.63 -16.08 0.74
CA SER A 20 -13.05 -15.76 0.59
C SER A 20 -13.70 -15.31 1.91
N ALA A 21 -13.33 -15.91 3.04
CA ALA A 21 -13.81 -15.51 4.36
C ALA A 21 -13.30 -14.11 4.77
N CYS A 22 -12.02 -13.79 4.53
CA CYS A 22 -11.48 -12.45 4.78
C CYS A 22 -12.16 -11.38 3.93
N SER A 23 -12.41 -11.65 2.64
CA SER A 23 -13.12 -10.71 1.77
C SER A 23 -14.54 -10.42 2.26
N ALA A 24 -15.27 -11.43 2.71
CA ALA A 24 -16.60 -11.24 3.29
C ALA A 24 -16.57 -10.42 4.59
N ALA A 25 -15.58 -10.66 5.46
CA ALA A 25 -15.39 -9.89 6.69
C ALA A 25 -14.99 -8.42 6.44
N CYS A 26 -14.23 -8.13 5.37
CA CYS A 26 -13.89 -6.75 4.99
C CYS A 26 -15.08 -5.98 4.38
N LEU A 27 -16.02 -6.69 3.75
CA LEU A 27 -17.27 -6.10 3.23
C LEU A 27 -18.28 -5.79 4.33
N LEU A 28 -18.30 -6.59 5.40
CA LEU A 28 -19.01 -6.28 6.63
C LEU A 28 -18.23 -5.19 7.36
N ARG A 29 -18.52 -3.91 7.04
CA ARG A 29 -17.98 -2.78 7.78
C ARG A 29 -18.43 -2.90 9.24
N PRO A 30 -17.56 -3.24 10.23
CA PRO A 30 -17.91 -2.89 11.60
C PRO A 30 -18.03 -1.37 11.58
N SER A 31 -19.20 -0.85 11.95
CA SER A 31 -19.39 0.58 12.15
C SER A 31 -18.49 0.98 13.31
N ALA A 32 -17.24 1.31 13.00
CA ALA A 32 -16.33 1.94 13.93
C ALA A 32 -16.90 3.33 14.16
N ALA A 33 -17.65 3.45 15.25
CA ALA A 33 -18.12 4.71 15.78
C ALA A 33 -16.91 5.59 16.13
N ALA A 34 -16.50 6.40 15.17
CA ALA A 34 -15.79 7.65 15.38
C ALA A 34 -16.20 8.56 14.24
N ALA A 35 -17.43 9.07 14.33
CA ALA A 35 -17.85 10.25 13.57
C ALA A 35 -17.08 11.45 14.14
N GLY A 36 -15.77 11.50 13.87
CA GLY A 36 -15.10 12.78 13.72
C GLY A 36 -15.63 13.41 12.43
N GLU A 37 -15.67 14.74 12.36
CA GLU A 37 -16.06 15.44 11.14
C GLU A 37 -15.37 14.83 9.91
N ASP A 38 -16.06 14.80 8.77
CA ASP A 38 -15.53 14.33 7.48
C ASP A 38 -14.36 15.26 7.06
N ALA A 39 -13.21 15.08 7.71
CA ALA A 39 -12.01 15.84 7.44
C ALA A 39 -11.53 15.43 6.05
N ILE A 40 -11.40 16.41 5.17
CA ILE A 40 -10.87 16.20 3.82
C ILE A 40 -9.41 15.76 3.97
N LEU A 41 -9.17 14.47 3.71
CA LEU A 41 -7.83 13.91 3.70
C LEU A 41 -7.05 14.42 2.48
N ARG A 42 -5.87 14.98 2.71
CA ARG A 42 -4.97 15.49 1.67
C ARG A 42 -3.68 14.71 1.74
N PHE A 43 -3.25 14.09 0.65
CA PHE A 43 -1.97 13.39 0.61
C PHE A 43 -1.25 13.61 -0.70
N GLY A 44 0.08 13.59 -0.62
CA GLY A 44 0.96 13.60 -1.79
C GLY A 44 1.18 12.20 -2.33
N LEU A 45 1.34 12.08 -3.65
CA LEU A 45 1.67 10.81 -4.31
C LEU A 45 2.84 11.00 -5.26
N ILE A 46 3.87 10.15 -5.13
CA ILE A 46 5.05 10.16 -6.00
C ILE A 46 5.51 8.72 -6.34
N ALA A 47 5.94 8.48 -7.57
CA ALA A 47 6.39 7.19 -8.08
C ALA A 47 7.48 7.37 -9.15
N ASP A 48 8.24 6.30 -9.44
CA ASP A 48 9.09 6.19 -10.63
C ASP A 48 10.09 7.34 -10.84
N VAL A 49 10.70 7.81 -9.73
CA VAL A 49 11.68 8.89 -9.82
C VAL A 49 12.98 8.38 -10.43
N HIS A 50 13.34 7.12 -10.16
CA HIS A 50 14.60 6.49 -10.58
C HIS A 50 15.82 7.40 -10.31
N GLN A 51 16.04 7.73 -9.03
CA GLN A 51 17.04 8.71 -8.59
C GLN A 51 18.47 8.37 -9.03
N ASP A 52 18.75 7.10 -9.26
CA ASP A 52 20.07 6.61 -9.68
C ASP A 52 20.34 6.80 -11.19
N ILE A 53 19.28 7.01 -11.99
CA ILE A 53 19.35 7.10 -13.46
C ILE A 53 18.97 8.50 -13.95
N MET A 54 18.00 9.14 -13.30
CA MET A 54 17.51 10.46 -13.67
C MET A 54 18.43 11.56 -13.13
N HIS A 55 19.13 12.24 -14.05
CA HIS A 55 20.07 13.33 -13.75
C HIS A 55 19.47 14.49 -12.93
N ASP A 56 18.15 14.69 -13.00
CA ASP A 56 17.40 15.75 -12.33
C ASP A 56 16.46 15.23 -11.23
N ALA A 57 16.63 13.98 -10.79
CA ALA A 57 15.78 13.37 -9.76
C ALA A 57 15.72 14.18 -8.46
N ILE A 58 16.87 14.66 -7.97
CA ILE A 58 16.94 15.45 -6.73
C ILE A 58 16.15 16.76 -6.87
N PRO A 59 16.33 17.59 -7.92
CA PRO A 59 15.46 18.72 -8.20
C PRO A 59 13.97 18.37 -8.23
N ARG A 60 13.58 17.26 -8.89
CA ARG A 60 12.17 16.82 -8.99
C ARG A 60 11.58 16.47 -7.63
N ILE A 61 12.30 15.71 -6.80
CA ILE A 61 11.88 15.38 -5.43
C ILE A 61 11.74 16.66 -4.60
N ARG A 62 12.69 17.60 -4.70
CA ARG A 62 12.64 18.87 -3.95
C ARG A 62 11.42 19.70 -4.34
N ALA A 63 11.12 19.81 -5.64
CA ALA A 63 9.95 20.53 -6.12
C ALA A 63 8.65 19.89 -5.62
N PHE A 64 8.57 18.55 -5.64
CA PHE A 64 7.44 17.82 -5.09
C PHE A 64 7.27 18.08 -3.58
N VAL A 65 8.33 17.94 -2.79
CA VAL A 65 8.26 18.17 -1.33
C VAL A 65 7.82 19.60 -1.01
N ALA A 66 8.39 20.60 -1.70
CA ALA A 66 7.99 22.00 -1.51
C ALA A 66 6.49 22.22 -1.78
N ALA A 67 5.96 21.62 -2.85
CA ALA A 67 4.54 21.67 -3.15
C ALA A 67 3.68 20.97 -2.07
N MET A 68 4.14 19.82 -1.53
CA MET A 68 3.41 19.10 -0.49
C MET A 68 3.38 19.87 0.85
N GLU A 69 4.46 20.57 1.18
CA GLU A 69 4.54 21.47 2.33
C GLU A 69 3.61 22.67 2.17
N GLU A 70 3.59 23.30 0.99
CA GLU A 70 2.67 24.41 0.67
C GLU A 70 1.21 23.98 0.76
N GLU A 71 0.88 22.82 0.19
CA GLU A 71 -0.46 22.23 0.19
C GLU A 71 -0.86 21.63 1.55
N LYS A 72 0.03 21.61 2.55
CA LYS A 72 -0.20 21.09 3.91
C LYS A 72 -0.87 19.71 3.89
N VAL A 73 -0.28 18.78 3.15
CA VAL A 73 -0.78 17.41 3.10
C VAL A 73 -0.61 16.70 4.45
N ASP A 74 -1.50 15.77 4.77
CA ASP A 74 -1.46 14.94 5.97
C ASP A 74 -0.32 13.92 5.93
N PHE A 75 -0.02 13.40 4.74
CA PHE A 75 1.09 12.51 4.50
C PHE A 75 1.50 12.47 3.02
N VAL A 76 2.63 11.84 2.74
CA VAL A 76 3.11 11.53 1.40
C VAL A 76 3.17 10.01 1.26
N CYS A 77 2.63 9.50 0.15
CA CYS A 77 2.74 8.10 -0.24
C CYS A 77 3.72 7.98 -1.42
N HIS A 78 4.65 7.04 -1.31
CA HIS A 78 5.59 6.71 -2.37
C HIS A 78 5.30 5.29 -2.91
N LEU A 79 5.02 5.17 -4.21
CA LEU A 79 4.53 3.92 -4.82
C LEU A 79 5.61 2.97 -5.35
N GLY A 80 6.89 3.32 -5.28
CA GLY A 80 7.99 2.48 -5.73
C GLY A 80 8.87 3.14 -6.78
N ASP A 81 9.92 2.41 -7.15
CA ASP A 81 10.88 2.80 -8.20
C ASP A 81 11.62 4.12 -7.92
N LEU A 82 12.01 4.33 -6.64
CA LEU A 82 13.04 5.33 -6.30
C LEU A 82 14.40 4.96 -6.87
N CYS A 83 14.75 3.68 -6.79
CA CYS A 83 16.09 3.19 -7.07
C CYS A 83 16.03 1.98 -7.98
N TRP A 84 17.13 1.74 -8.68
CA TRP A 84 17.34 0.47 -9.34
C TRP A 84 17.82 -0.57 -8.32
N PRO A 85 17.24 -1.78 -8.24
CA PRO A 85 17.71 -2.81 -7.32
C PRO A 85 19.08 -3.34 -7.77
N HIS A 86 20.08 -3.21 -6.90
CA HIS A 86 21.41 -3.80 -7.04
C HIS A 86 21.56 -5.06 -6.20
#